data_AF-A0A182XVB7-F1
#
_entry.id   AF-A0A182XVB7-F1
#
_cell.length_a   1.000
_cell.length_b   1.000
_cell.length_c   1.000
_cell.angle_alpha   90.00
_cell.angle_beta   90.00
_cell.angle_gamma   90.00
#
_symmetry.space_group_name_H-M   'P 1'
#
loop_
_entity.id
_entity.type
_entity.pdbx_description
1 polymer ?
#
loop_
_entity_poly.entity_id
_entity_poly.type
_entity_poly.pdbx_seq_one_letter_code
_entity_poly.pdbx_strand_id
1 'polypeptide(L)'
;MDEDLEFRDMVLKKMEENGSLLDIKAKLRALLYDVIENEHAAAIDQGDESDLTSSTFEKESTVLLDVKTLAYELMLEALGSLNLQYTRKILLAESGHRSLGLGPAQLAQQLKLDDSVDTPPGQPVLISLINKLRNESNALGSASNPNCDSKDSATEDTPSSAQPDLDDF
;
A
#
# COMPACT_ATOMS: atom_id res chain seq x y z
N MET A 1 -25.14 -17.31 -34.05
CA MET A 1 -25.61 -17.33 -32.64
C MET A 1 -24.48 -17.02 -31.67
N ASP A 2 -23.22 -16.99 -32.10
CA ASP A 2 -22.06 -16.76 -31.23
C ASP A 2 -21.68 -15.27 -31.08
N GLU A 3 -22.18 -14.40 -31.96
CA GLU A 3 -21.89 -12.96 -31.95
C GLU A 3 -22.29 -12.27 -30.62
N ASP A 4 -23.43 -12.66 -30.03
CA ASP A 4 -23.88 -12.14 -28.73
C ASP A 4 -23.01 -12.65 -27.57
N LEU A 5 -22.45 -13.86 -27.69
CA LEU A 5 -21.51 -14.40 -26.71
C LEU A 5 -20.18 -13.67 -26.78
N GLU A 6 -19.64 -13.47 -27.98
CA GLU A 6 -18.38 -12.75 -28.19
C GLU A 6 -18.50 -11.29 -27.73
N PHE A 7 -19.62 -10.63 -28.02
CA PHE A 7 -19.88 -9.27 -27.56
C PHE A 7 -19.93 -9.20 -26.03
N ARG A 8 -20.66 -10.11 -25.38
CA ARG A 8 -20.73 -10.18 -23.92
C ARG A 8 -19.35 -10.41 -23.31
N ASP A 9 -18.57 -11.34 -23.85
CA ASP A 9 -17.26 -11.69 -23.32
C ASP A 9 -16.25 -10.54 -23.52
N MET A 10 -16.35 -9.81 -24.64
CA MET A 10 -15.58 -8.59 -24.87
C MET A 10 -15.93 -7.49 -23.86
N VAL A 11 -17.22 -7.26 -23.60
CA VAL A 11 -17.68 -6.27 -22.61
C VAL A 11 -17.19 -6.65 -21.22
N LEU A 12 -17.34 -7.91 -20.82
CA LEU A 12 -16.84 -8.41 -19.53
C LEU A 12 -15.34 -8.20 -19.39
N LYS A 13 -14.56 -8.59 -20.39
CA LYS A 13 -13.11 -8.40 -20.41
C LYS A 13 -12.74 -6.92 -20.26
N LYS A 14 -13.42 -6.02 -20.99
CA LYS A 14 -13.17 -4.58 -20.89
C LYS A 14 -13.52 -4.01 -19.53
N MET A 15 -14.60 -4.49 -18.91
CA MET A 15 -14.98 -4.11 -17.55
C MET A 15 -14.00 -4.62 -16.49
N GLU A 16 -13.39 -5.80 -16.70
CA GLU A 16 -12.31 -6.32 -15.84
C GLU A 16 -11.04 -5.50 -15.98
N GLU A 17 -10.59 -5.24 -17.22
CA GLU A 17 -9.39 -4.43 -17.50
C GLU A 17 -9.49 -3.01 -16.91
N ASN A 18 -10.66 -2.40 -17.00
CA ASN A 18 -10.90 -1.04 -16.50
C ASN A 18 -11.18 -1.00 -14.98
N GLY A 19 -11.22 -2.15 -14.29
CA GLY A 19 -11.54 -2.24 -12.86
C GLY A 19 -13.03 -2.03 -12.51
N SER A 20 -13.87 -1.63 -13.48
CA SER A 20 -15.29 -1.38 -13.26
C SER A 20 -16.05 -2.61 -12.75
N LEU A 21 -15.69 -3.82 -13.22
CA LEU A 21 -16.31 -5.05 -12.71
C LEU A 21 -15.97 -5.29 -11.24
N LEU A 22 -14.75 -4.97 -10.82
CA LEU A 22 -14.31 -5.09 -9.42
C LEU A 22 -15.10 -4.12 -8.53
N ASP A 23 -15.26 -2.87 -8.96
CA ASP A 23 -16.03 -1.86 -8.25
C ASP A 23 -17.50 -2.27 -8.08
N ILE A 24 -18.11 -2.80 -9.14
CA ILE A 24 -19.50 -3.30 -9.09
C ILE A 24 -19.61 -4.46 -8.11
N LYS A 25 -18.69 -5.44 -8.17
CA LYS A 25 -18.65 -6.58 -7.24
C LYS A 25 -18.51 -6.12 -5.79
N ALA A 26 -17.61 -5.16 -5.53
CA ALA A 26 -17.41 -4.61 -4.19
C ALA A 26 -18.66 -3.89 -3.66
N LYS A 27 -19.32 -3.09 -4.50
CA LYS A 27 -20.59 -2.41 -4.18
C LYS A 27 -21.70 -3.40 -3.84
N LEU A 28 -21.91 -4.40 -4.70
CA LEU A 28 -22.93 -5.43 -4.48
C LEU A 28 -22.68 -6.19 -3.17
N ARG A 29 -21.43 -6.53 -2.89
CA ARG A 29 -21.07 -7.20 -1.65
C ARG A 29 -21.39 -6.32 -0.44
N ALA A 30 -21.01 -5.04 -0.47
CA ALA A 30 -21.27 -4.11 0.63
C ALA A 30 -22.77 -3.93 0.88
N LEU A 31 -23.57 -3.78 -0.18
CA LEU A 31 -25.03 -3.69 -0.07
C LEU A 31 -25.64 -4.97 0.51
N LEU A 32 -25.13 -6.15 0.14
CA LEU A 32 -25.61 -7.41 0.69
C LEU A 32 -25.32 -7.51 2.19
N TYR A 33 -24.12 -7.10 2.63
CA TYR A 33 -23.81 -7.01 4.06
C TYR A 33 -24.74 -6.04 4.78
N ASP A 34 -25.04 -4.88 4.18
CA ASP A 34 -25.98 -3.92 4.77
C ASP A 34 -27.38 -4.48 4.92
N VAL A 35 -27.87 -5.23 3.93
CA VAL A 35 -29.19 -5.88 4.01
C VAL A 35 -29.21 -6.91 5.13
N ILE A 36 -28.19 -7.77 5.22
CA ILE A 36 -28.08 -8.82 6.24
C ILE A 36 -27.93 -8.20 7.65
N GLU A 37 -27.08 -7.18 7.80
CA GLU A 37 -26.85 -6.50 9.08
C GLU A 37 -28.10 -5.74 9.54
N ASN A 38 -28.81 -5.06 8.65
CA ASN A 38 -30.07 -4.38 8.97
C ASN A 38 -31.20 -5.37 9.30
N GLU A 39 -31.25 -6.53 8.65
CA GLU A 39 -32.20 -7.59 8.99
C GLU A 39 -31.93 -8.17 10.39
N HIS A 40 -30.65 -8.30 10.77
CA HIS A 40 -30.26 -8.69 12.13
C HIS A 40 -30.50 -7.59 13.17
N ALA A 41 -30.28 -6.31 12.83
CA ALA A 41 -30.53 -5.18 13.73
C ALA A 41 -32.03 -4.98 14.01
N ALA A 42 -32.89 -5.16 13.00
CA ALA A 42 -34.35 -5.10 13.16
C ALA A 42 -34.92 -6.21 14.06
N ALA A 43 -34.16 -7.29 14.29
CA ALA A 43 -34.54 -8.40 15.17
C ALA A 43 -34.02 -8.26 16.61
N ILE A 44 -33.12 -7.31 16.89
CA ILE A 44 -32.43 -7.16 18.20
C ILE A 44 -32.88 -5.88 18.94
N ASP A 45 -33.82 -5.09 18.40
CA ASP A 45 -34.31 -3.86 19.03
C ASP A 45 -35.43 -4.11 20.08
N GLN A 46 -35.14 -4.98 21.04
CA GLN A 46 -35.79 -5.02 22.36
C GLN A 46 -34.73 -5.37 23.42
N GLY A 47 -33.94 -4.36 23.82
CA GLY A 47 -32.85 -4.58 24.76
C GLY A 47 -32.24 -3.31 25.33
N ASP A 48 -33.06 -2.59 26.11
CA ASP A 48 -32.70 -1.78 27.28
C ASP A 48 -31.63 -0.67 27.10
N GLU A 49 -32.16 0.55 26.96
CA GLU A 49 -31.50 1.83 27.22
C GLU A 49 -30.95 1.87 28.66
N SER A 50 -29.65 1.65 28.83
CA SER A 50 -28.98 1.96 30.09
C SER A 50 -27.59 2.57 29.83
N ASP A 51 -27.62 3.87 29.55
CA ASP A 51 -27.02 4.88 30.41
C ASP A 51 -25.65 4.52 31.02
N LEU A 52 -24.55 4.88 30.34
CA LEU A 52 -23.27 5.16 31.01
C LEU A 52 -22.50 6.25 30.27
N THR A 53 -22.75 7.50 30.64
CA THR A 53 -21.78 8.59 30.51
C THR A 53 -20.55 8.30 31.38
N SER A 54 -19.36 8.22 30.77
CA SER A 54 -18.05 8.30 31.43
C SER A 54 -17.03 8.72 30.38
N SER A 55 -16.77 10.00 30.16
CA SER A 55 -15.91 10.89 30.97
C SER A 55 -14.46 10.39 31.10
N THR A 56 -13.58 11.06 30.33
CA THR A 56 -12.18 11.39 30.65
C THR A 56 -11.16 10.25 30.70
N PHE A 57 -10.30 10.14 29.67
CA PHE A 57 -8.89 10.53 29.78
C PHE A 57 -8.21 10.53 28.41
N GLU A 58 -7.82 11.73 27.96
CA GLU A 58 -6.69 11.95 27.06
C GLU A 58 -5.47 11.22 27.64
N LYS A 59 -5.13 10.06 27.08
CA LYS A 59 -3.83 9.46 27.27
C LYS A 59 -3.29 9.15 25.90
N GLU A 60 -2.51 10.10 25.35
CA GLU A 60 -1.47 9.85 24.37
C GLU A 60 -0.44 8.86 24.94
N SER A 61 -0.88 7.65 25.20
CA SER A 61 -0.02 6.49 25.21
C SER A 61 0.09 6.15 23.75
N THR A 62 1.23 6.39 23.12
CA THR A 62 1.61 5.73 21.88
C THR A 62 1.64 4.23 22.17
N VAL A 63 0.46 3.60 22.15
CA VAL A 63 0.31 2.16 22.26
C VAL A 63 1.01 1.62 21.03
N LEU A 64 2.13 0.94 21.26
CA LEU A 64 2.83 0.23 20.21
C LEU A 64 1.87 -0.85 19.73
N LEU A 65 1.39 -0.71 18.50
CA LEU A 65 0.38 -1.61 17.95
C LEU A 65 1.02 -2.97 17.70
N ASP A 66 0.25 -4.04 17.94
CA ASP A 66 0.64 -5.35 17.42
C ASP A 66 0.78 -5.29 15.90
N VAL A 67 1.70 -6.10 15.36
CA VAL A 67 2.04 -6.09 13.93
C VAL A 67 0.80 -6.33 13.06
N LYS A 68 -0.11 -7.21 13.51
CA LYS A 68 -1.36 -7.48 12.78
C LYS A 68 -2.27 -6.26 12.75
N THR A 69 -2.47 -5.63 13.90
CA THR A 69 -3.27 -4.42 14.03
C THR A 69 -2.69 -3.29 13.19
N LEU A 70 -1.38 -3.08 13.21
CA LEU A 70 -0.71 -2.08 12.39
C LEU A 70 -0.91 -2.36 10.89
N ALA A 71 -0.78 -3.61 10.45
CA ALA A 71 -1.02 -3.99 9.06
C ALA A 71 -2.46 -3.71 8.61
N TYR A 72 -3.45 -3.99 9.47
CA TYR A 72 -4.85 -3.67 9.19
C TYR A 72 -5.07 -2.17 9.06
N GLU A 73 -4.57 -1.36 10.00
CA GLU A 73 -4.73 0.09 9.95
C GLU A 73 -4.03 0.71 8.73
N LEU A 74 -2.85 0.19 8.33
CA LEU A 74 -2.19 0.60 7.08
C LEU A 74 -3.02 0.27 5.84
N MET A 75 -3.66 -0.90 5.79
CA MET A 75 -4.56 -1.24 4.69
C MET A 75 -5.80 -0.35 4.68
N LEU A 76 -6.40 -0.07 5.85
CA LEU A 76 -7.58 0.80 5.95
C LEU A 76 -7.27 2.24 5.52
N GLU A 77 -6.09 2.75 5.87
CA GLU A 77 -5.58 4.04 5.42
C GLU A 77 -5.39 4.04 3.90
N ALA A 78 -4.69 3.04 3.34
CA ALA A 78 -4.45 2.95 1.91
C ALA A 78 -5.75 2.86 1.10
N LEU A 79 -6.72 2.07 1.54
CA LEU A 79 -8.04 1.98 0.90
C LEU A 79 -8.80 3.31 0.98
N GLY A 80 -8.64 4.07 2.08
CA GLY A 80 -9.20 5.41 2.22
C GLY A 80 -8.57 6.40 1.22
N SER A 81 -7.24 6.44 1.15
CA SER A 81 -6.47 7.31 0.26
C SER A 81 -6.73 7.01 -1.23
N LEU A 82 -6.99 5.75 -1.58
CA LEU A 82 -7.37 5.33 -2.93
C LEU A 82 -8.88 5.44 -3.22
N ASN A 83 -9.68 5.96 -2.30
CA ASN A 83 -11.13 6.09 -2.39
C ASN A 83 -11.90 4.76 -2.62
N LEU A 84 -11.36 3.66 -2.10
CA LEU A 84 -11.94 2.31 -2.20
C LEU A 84 -12.86 2.00 -1.01
N GLN A 85 -13.89 2.83 -0.81
CA GLN A 85 -14.75 2.80 0.37
C GLN A 85 -15.49 1.48 0.58
N TYR A 86 -15.96 0.85 -0.50
CA TYR A 86 -16.67 -0.43 -0.43
C TYR A 86 -15.75 -1.56 0.02
N THR A 87 -14.53 -1.62 -0.53
CA THR A 87 -13.51 -2.58 -0.11
C THR A 87 -13.12 -2.37 1.35
N ARG A 88 -12.98 -1.12 1.78
CA ARG A 88 -12.71 -0.77 3.19
C ARG A 88 -13.79 -1.30 4.12
N LYS A 89 -15.06 -1.13 3.77
CA LYS A 89 -16.21 -1.62 4.55
C LYS A 89 -16.22 -3.15 4.64
N ILE A 90 -16.00 -3.82 3.52
CA ILE A 90 -15.96 -5.28 3.45
C ILE A 90 -14.79 -5.86 4.27
N LEU A 91 -13.60 -5.25 4.17
CA LEU A 91 -12.45 -5.67 4.96
C LEU A 91 -12.75 -5.62 6.47
N LEU A 92 -13.41 -4.56 6.95
CA LEU A 92 -13.82 -4.45 8.36
C LEU A 92 -14.80 -5.55 8.75
N ALA A 93 -15.82 -5.79 7.93
CA ALA A 93 -16.84 -6.81 8.19
C ALA A 93 -16.26 -8.23 8.21
N GLU A 94 -15.35 -8.56 7.28
CA GLU A 94 -14.77 -9.90 7.18
C GLU A 94 -13.69 -10.18 8.22
N SER A 95 -12.84 -9.19 8.50
CA SER A 95 -11.74 -9.37 9.45
C SER A 95 -12.21 -9.34 10.90
N GLY A 96 -13.39 -8.79 11.18
CA GLY A 96 -13.84 -8.45 12.53
C GLY A 96 -12.96 -7.39 13.20
N HIS A 97 -12.06 -6.75 12.44
CA HIS A 97 -11.12 -5.76 12.94
C HIS A 97 -11.87 -4.47 13.28
N ARG A 98 -11.69 -3.99 14.52
CA ARG A 98 -12.23 -2.68 14.94
C ARG A 98 -11.22 -1.61 14.60
N SER A 99 -11.57 -0.75 13.65
CA SER A 99 -10.70 0.36 13.27
C SER A 99 -10.43 1.27 14.47
N LEU A 100 -9.16 1.57 14.69
CA LEU A 100 -8.69 2.50 15.72
C LEU A 100 -8.77 3.96 15.27
N GLY A 101 -9.15 4.21 14.01
CA GLY A 101 -9.27 5.56 13.45
C GLY A 101 -7.92 6.28 13.33
N LEU A 102 -6.82 5.55 13.17
CA LEU A 102 -5.49 6.14 13.14
C LEU A 102 -5.27 6.94 11.86
N GLY A 103 -4.80 8.17 12.02
CA GLY A 103 -4.46 9.05 10.90
C GLY A 103 -3.11 8.68 10.25
N PRO A 104 -2.85 9.13 9.02
CA PRO A 104 -1.59 8.88 8.32
C PRO A 104 -0.35 9.24 9.14
N ALA A 105 -0.37 10.38 9.83
CA ALA A 105 0.74 10.83 10.68
C ALA A 105 1.01 9.88 11.87
N GLN A 106 -0.05 9.35 12.49
CA GLN A 106 0.08 8.40 13.61
C GLN A 106 0.66 7.06 13.13
N LEU A 107 0.24 6.59 11.95
CA LEU A 107 0.79 5.38 11.33
C LEU A 107 2.25 5.56 10.92
N ALA A 108 2.62 6.72 10.38
CA ALA A 108 4.00 7.04 10.05
C ALA A 108 4.90 7.04 11.29
N GLN A 109 4.43 7.60 12.40
CA GLN A 109 5.14 7.59 13.68
C GLN A 109 5.36 6.16 14.21
N GLN A 110 4.35 5.29 14.14
CA GLN A 110 4.45 3.88 14.54
C GLN A 110 5.49 3.12 13.70
N LEU A 111 5.63 3.48 12.42
CA LEU A 111 6.61 2.90 11.49
C LEU A 111 8.00 3.55 11.56
N LYS A 112 8.19 4.58 12.40
CA LYS A 112 9.41 5.39 12.44
C LYS A 112 9.82 5.86 11.04
N LEU A 113 8.83 6.28 10.25
CA LEU A 113 9.08 6.99 9.00
C LEU A 113 9.47 8.41 9.40
N ASP A 114 10.70 8.82 9.08
CA ASP A 114 11.18 10.16 9.40
C ASP A 114 10.30 11.22 8.73
N ASP A 115 10.17 12.39 9.35
CA ASP A 115 9.44 13.56 8.81
C ASP A 115 9.99 14.04 7.45
N SER A 116 11.12 13.49 6.98
CA SER A 116 11.70 13.75 5.66
C SER A 116 11.01 12.96 4.54
N VAL A 117 10.20 11.96 4.87
CA VAL A 117 9.37 11.25 3.90
C VAL A 117 8.05 12.02 3.77
N ASP A 118 8.12 13.17 3.09
CA ASP A 118 6.95 13.90 2.62
C ASP A 118 6.07 12.90 1.86
N THR A 119 5.00 12.44 2.53
CA THR A 119 3.92 11.69 1.87
C THR A 119 3.17 12.75 1.08
N PRO A 120 3.25 12.78 -0.26
CA PRO A 120 2.46 13.74 -1.01
C PRO A 120 0.97 13.54 -0.68
N PRO A 121 0.19 14.61 -0.63
CA PRO A 121 -1.21 14.55 -0.23
C PRO A 121 -1.97 13.56 -1.11
N GLY A 122 -2.67 12.61 -0.48
CA GLY A 122 -3.44 11.56 -1.15
C GLY A 122 -2.65 10.27 -1.42
N GLN A 123 -1.36 10.19 -1.07
CA GLN A 123 -0.60 8.95 -1.17
C GLN A 123 -0.67 8.14 0.14
N PRO A 124 -0.93 6.82 0.08
CA PRO A 124 -0.91 5.96 1.26
C PRO A 124 0.45 5.94 1.98
N VAL A 125 0.42 5.86 3.31
CA VAL A 125 1.63 5.71 4.16
C VAL A 125 2.39 4.45 3.80
N LEU A 126 1.68 3.42 3.34
CA LEU A 126 2.27 2.16 2.87
C LEU A 126 3.28 2.39 1.72
N ILE A 127 3.07 3.38 0.85
CA ILE A 127 4.02 3.65 -0.24
C ILE A 127 5.33 4.24 0.31
N SER A 128 5.24 5.13 1.28
CA SER A 128 6.40 5.68 1.98
C SER A 128 7.21 4.61 2.70
N LEU A 129 6.53 3.63 3.31
CA LEU A 129 7.19 2.46 3.88
C LEU A 129 7.94 1.64 2.83
N ILE A 130 7.31 1.34 1.69
CA ILE A 130 7.94 0.59 0.58
C ILE A 130 9.16 1.34 0.04
N ASN A 131 9.07 2.66 -0.11
CA ASN A 131 10.17 3.48 -0.60
C ASN A 131 11.35 3.50 0.38
N LYS A 132 11.09 3.61 1.69
CA LYS A 132 12.14 3.50 2.72
C LYS A 132 12.86 2.16 2.64
N LEU A 133 12.11 1.05 2.57
CA LEU A 133 12.68 -0.29 2.46
C LEU A 133 13.51 -0.47 1.19
N ARG A 134 13.07 0.11 0.06
CA ARG A 134 13.84 0.09 -1.20
C ARG A 134 15.16 0.85 -1.08
N ASN A 135 15.16 2.00 -0.41
CA ASN A 135 16.35 2.82 -0.23
C ASN A 135 17.36 2.17 0.72
N GLU A 136 16.89 1.55 1.82
CA GLU A 136 17.72 0.80 2.75
C GLU A 136 18.38 -0.41 2.05
N SER A 137 17.63 -1.13 1.21
CA SER A 137 18.16 -2.24 0.41
C SER A 137 19.26 -1.80 -0.56
N ASN A 138 19.13 -0.63 -1.17
CA ASN A 138 20.13 -0.10 -2.10
C ASN A 138 21.39 0.42 -1.39
N ALA A 139 21.25 0.97 -0.17
CA ALA A 139 22.37 1.43 0.65
C ALA A 139 23.26 0.26 1.12
N LEU A 140 22.67 -0.90 1.45
CA LEU A 140 23.43 -2.09 1.83
C LEU A 140 24.20 -2.72 0.66
N GLY A 141 23.72 -2.55 -0.58
CA GLY A 141 24.40 -3.04 -1.79
C GLY A 141 25.57 -2.18 -2.29
N SER A 142 25.73 -0.95 -1.80
CA SER A 142 26.82 -0.03 -2.20
C SER A 142 27.97 0.05 -1.18
N ALA A 143 27.94 -0.75 -0.11
CA ALA A 143 28.94 -0.72 0.96
C ALA A 143 30.08 -1.76 0.79
N SER A 144 30.34 -2.27 -0.41
CA SER A 144 31.52 -3.11 -0.70
C SER A 144 32.63 -2.31 -1.40
N ASN A 145 33.65 -1.98 -0.59
CA ASN A 145 35.03 -1.54 -0.88
C ASN A 145 35.34 -0.03 -1.05
N PRO A 146 35.95 0.57 -0.01
CA PRO A 146 36.91 1.67 -0.16
C PRO A 146 38.35 1.12 -0.27
N ASN A 147 39.03 1.57 -1.33
CA ASN A 147 40.46 1.88 -1.42
C ASN A 147 41.53 0.78 -1.28
N CYS A 148 42.35 0.62 -2.33
CA CYS A 148 43.76 0.23 -2.23
C CYS A 148 44.56 1.04 -3.26
N ASP A 149 44.91 2.27 -2.88
CA ASP A 149 46.03 3.00 -3.45
C ASP A 149 47.34 2.34 -3.01
N SER A 150 48.17 1.92 -3.95
CA SER A 150 49.63 1.85 -3.78
C SER A 150 50.33 2.04 -5.12
N LYS A 151 51.23 3.02 -5.10
CA LYS A 151 51.97 3.65 -6.19
C LYS A 151 53.16 2.83 -6.73
N ASP A 152 53.56 3.24 -7.94
CA ASP A 152 54.91 3.28 -8.53
C ASP A 152 55.66 1.98 -8.85
N SER A 153 55.95 1.75 -10.14
CA SER A 153 57.22 2.17 -10.74
C SER A 153 57.25 1.90 -12.26
N ALA A 154 57.76 2.88 -13.00
CA ALA A 154 57.96 2.89 -14.45
C ALA A 154 58.91 1.80 -14.99
N THR A 155 58.71 1.41 -16.25
CA THR A 155 59.76 1.45 -17.28
C THR A 155 59.12 1.53 -18.67
N GLU A 156 59.61 2.49 -19.45
CA GLU A 156 59.37 2.72 -20.87
C GLU A 156 59.79 1.52 -21.72
N ASP A 157 59.09 1.26 -22.82
CA ASP A 157 59.71 1.23 -24.14
C ASP A 157 58.65 1.33 -25.24
N THR A 158 58.91 2.23 -26.18
CA THR A 158 58.07 2.68 -27.31
C THR A 158 58.70 2.12 -28.61
N PRO A 159 58.16 2.37 -29.82
CA PRO A 159 56.93 1.91 -30.47
C PRO A 159 57.22 1.01 -31.72
N SER A 160 56.21 0.39 -32.36
CA SER A 160 56.24 0.22 -33.83
C SER A 160 54.89 -0.12 -34.48
N SER A 161 54.45 0.83 -35.31
CA SER A 161 53.85 0.71 -36.66
C SER A 161 52.49 0.05 -36.92
N ALA A 162 51.63 0.90 -37.51
CA ALA A 162 50.74 0.71 -38.67
C ALA A 162 49.26 0.31 -38.44
N GLN A 163 48.41 1.35 -38.46
CA GLN A 163 47.08 1.38 -39.11
C GLN A 163 47.25 1.57 -40.65
N PRO A 164 46.20 1.59 -41.53
CA PRO A 164 44.74 1.54 -41.29
C PRO A 164 43.92 0.63 -42.25
N ASP A 165 42.62 0.51 -41.92
CA ASP A 165 41.41 0.61 -42.74
C ASP A 165 41.31 0.02 -44.16
N LEU A 166 40.29 -0.82 -44.35
CA LEU A 166 39.53 -0.93 -45.59
C LEU A 166 38.04 -0.78 -45.27
N ASP A 167 37.47 0.31 -45.76
CA ASP A 167 36.04 0.58 -45.92
C ASP A 167 35.38 -0.46 -46.84
N ASP A 168 34.11 -0.77 -46.58
CA ASP A 168 33.13 -1.04 -47.64
C ASP A 168 31.71 -0.74 -47.12
N PHE A 169 31.23 0.49 -47.38
CA PHE A 169 29.86 0.85 -47.79
C PHE A 169 29.79 2.33 -48.22
#